data_AF-A0AAJ2T9X9-F1
#
_entry.id   AF-A0AAJ2T9X9-F1
#
_cell.length_a   1.000
_cell.length_b   1.000
_cell.length_c   1.000
_cell.angle_alpha   90.00
_cell.angle_beta   90.00
_cell.angle_gamma   90.00
#
_symmetry.space_group_name_H-M   'P 1'
#
loop_
_entity.id
_entity.type
_entity.pdbx_description
1 polymer ?
#
loop_
_entity_poly.entity_id
_entity_poly.type
_entity_poly.pdbx_seq_one_letter_code
_entity_poly.pdbx_strand_id
1 'polypeptide(L)'
;MADAKKTVPHPEGGKNIRKTVNEYLLCVAGALFVAVGAYFFKFPNNFSIGGVNGISVILGNYFGLSSAGIIAAIINYALLILGFIVLGRGCGLKTVVGTTTLSVAQIVLEKVYPMSHPLTNQPLLELAFAVLLPAIGSAILFNCEGSTGGTDIVAMILRRHTSVNIGTGLLISDTGITLLSFLFGAETGLISLLGLILKTFCIDSVIDSINRCKCFTMITESPQDISDFITRELNRSCTILEGTGGFTHSKKYFMTAAMNRYQAARLQRYLKENHPETFMMITNSSEIIGKGFRGF
;
A
#
# COMPACT_ATOMS: atom_id res chain seq x y z
N MET A 1 20.06 0.33 -49.42
CA MET A 1 21.21 -0.04 -48.58
C MET A 1 20.80 0.15 -47.14
N ALA A 2 20.66 -0.96 -46.43
CA ALA A 2 20.25 -1.03 -45.04
C ALA A 2 21.44 -0.68 -44.13
N ASP A 3 21.21 0.13 -43.10
CA ASP A 3 22.13 0.26 -41.98
C ASP A 3 21.42 -0.25 -40.73
N ALA A 4 21.70 -1.51 -40.41
CA ALA A 4 21.14 -2.24 -39.29
C ALA A 4 21.86 -1.80 -38.01
N LYS A 5 21.22 -0.91 -37.25
CA LYS A 5 21.64 -0.57 -35.88
C LYS A 5 21.49 -1.80 -35.00
N LYS A 6 22.61 -2.48 -34.73
CA LYS A 6 22.72 -3.57 -33.76
C LYS A 6 22.13 -3.13 -32.41
N THR A 7 21.01 -3.75 -32.04
CA THR A 7 20.48 -3.72 -30.68
C THR A 7 21.44 -4.50 -29.79
N VAL A 8 22.13 -3.80 -28.90
CA VAL A 8 22.92 -4.41 -27.82
C VAL A 8 21.93 -4.98 -26.81
N PRO A 9 21.92 -6.30 -26.53
CA PRO A 9 21.09 -6.85 -25.47
C PRO A 9 21.65 -6.37 -24.13
N HIS A 10 20.87 -5.56 -23.41
CA HIS A 10 21.20 -5.19 -22.04
C HIS A 10 20.97 -6.41 -21.12
N PRO A 11 21.94 -6.77 -20.26
CA PRO A 11 21.76 -7.86 -19.33
C PRO A 11 20.68 -7.49 -18.31
N GLU A 12 19.69 -8.36 -18.14
CA GLU A 12 18.70 -8.25 -17.07
C GLU A 12 19.43 -8.22 -15.73
N GLY A 13 19.40 -7.05 -15.09
CA GLY A 13 20.06 -6.83 -13.80
C GLY A 13 19.52 -7.79 -12.76
N GLY A 14 20.40 -8.63 -12.21
CA GLY A 14 20.08 -9.56 -11.13
C GLY A 14 19.31 -8.86 -10.01
N LYS A 15 18.11 -9.37 -9.69
CA LYS A 15 17.30 -8.86 -8.57
C LYS A 15 18.15 -8.86 -7.30
N ASN A 16 18.31 -7.68 -6.71
CA ASN A 16 19.07 -7.49 -5.49
C ASN A 16 18.37 -8.25 -4.35
N ILE A 17 18.91 -9.40 -3.92
CA ILE A 17 18.26 -10.37 -3.02
C ILE A 17 17.74 -9.70 -1.74
N ARG A 18 18.50 -8.74 -1.19
CA ARG A 18 18.09 -7.97 0.00
C ARG A 18 16.80 -7.18 -0.21
N LYS A 19 16.62 -6.59 -1.41
CA LYS A 19 15.40 -5.85 -1.75
C LYS A 19 14.20 -6.80 -1.84
N THR A 20 14.39 -7.96 -2.45
CA THR A 20 13.36 -9.00 -2.55
C THR A 20 12.94 -9.52 -1.18
N VAL A 21 13.89 -9.82 -0.29
CA VAL A 21 13.60 -10.24 1.09
C VAL A 21 12.82 -9.17 1.85
N ASN A 22 13.22 -7.90 1.75
CA ASN A 22 12.51 -6.80 2.40
C ASN A 22 11.06 -6.66 1.91
N GLU A 23 10.81 -6.84 0.62
CA GLU A 23 9.44 -6.83 0.06
C GLU A 23 8.58 -7.96 0.65
N TYR A 24 9.13 -9.17 0.80
CA TYR A 24 8.40 -10.28 1.44
C TYR A 24 8.16 -10.05 2.94
N LEU A 25 9.14 -9.50 3.66
CA LEU A 25 8.96 -9.14 5.07
C LEU A 25 7.87 -8.07 5.25
N LEU A 26 7.81 -7.08 4.35
CA LEU A 26 6.74 -6.09 4.33
C LEU A 26 5.37 -6.74 4.05
N CYS A 27 5.29 -7.71 3.13
CA CYS A 27 4.05 -8.46 2.89
C CYS A 27 3.59 -9.23 4.13
N VAL A 28 4.51 -9.90 4.83
CA VAL A 28 4.20 -10.61 6.09
C VAL A 28 3.71 -9.63 7.15
N ALA A 29 4.44 -8.52 7.36
CA ALA A 29 4.06 -7.50 8.32
C ALA A 29 2.67 -6.92 8.03
N GLY A 30 2.40 -6.55 6.77
CA GLY A 30 1.09 -6.03 6.38
C GLY A 30 -0.04 -7.06 6.56
N ALA A 31 0.23 -8.35 6.30
CA ALA A 31 -0.77 -9.40 6.49
C ALA A 31 -1.10 -9.61 7.98
N LEU A 32 -0.10 -9.46 8.86
CA LEU A 32 -0.31 -9.47 10.31
C LEU A 32 -1.14 -8.28 10.79
N PHE A 33 -0.91 -7.07 10.25
CA PHE A 33 -1.76 -5.91 10.54
C PHE A 33 -3.24 -6.16 10.16
N VAL A 34 -3.48 -6.76 8.99
CA VAL A 34 -4.83 -7.16 8.57
C VAL A 34 -5.40 -8.23 9.50
N ALA A 35 -4.62 -9.25 9.87
CA ALA A 35 -5.03 -10.34 10.74
C ALA A 35 -5.46 -9.84 12.12
N VAL A 36 -4.64 -8.99 12.75
CA VAL A 36 -4.92 -8.41 14.07
C VAL A 36 -6.17 -7.54 14.02
N GLY A 37 -6.27 -6.64 13.03
CA GLY A 37 -7.43 -5.78 12.86
C GLY A 37 -8.73 -6.56 12.63
N ALA A 38 -8.68 -7.62 11.83
CA ALA A 38 -9.83 -8.48 11.58
C ALA A 38 -10.22 -9.32 12.81
N TYR A 39 -9.24 -9.98 13.44
CA TYR A 39 -9.51 -10.93 14.53
C TYR A 39 -10.02 -10.23 15.79
N PHE A 40 -9.34 -9.17 16.25
CA PHE A 40 -9.70 -8.55 17.53
C PHE A 40 -10.91 -7.61 17.44
N PHE A 41 -11.15 -6.98 16.28
CA PHE A 41 -12.14 -5.90 16.17
C PHE A 41 -13.28 -6.22 15.19
N LYS A 42 -13.04 -6.94 14.09
CA LYS A 42 -14.14 -7.27 13.15
C LYS A 42 -14.97 -8.45 13.61
N PHE A 43 -14.32 -9.57 13.94
CA PHE A 43 -15.01 -10.83 14.24
C PHE A 43 -15.93 -10.72 15.47
N PRO A 44 -15.49 -10.16 16.61
CA PRO A 44 -16.34 -10.11 17.81
C PRO A 44 -17.53 -9.15 17.69
N ASN A 45 -17.41 -8.08 16.89
CA ASN A 45 -18.48 -7.10 16.68
C ASN A 45 -19.39 -7.43 15.49
N ASN A 46 -19.17 -8.55 14.81
CA ASN A 46 -19.86 -8.91 13.58
C ASN A 46 -19.79 -7.86 12.47
N PHE A 47 -18.70 -7.07 12.44
CA PHE A 47 -18.52 -6.04 11.43
C PHE A 47 -18.17 -6.65 10.08
N SER A 48 -19.14 -6.67 9.17
CA SER A 48 -18.95 -7.15 7.80
C SER A 48 -18.62 -5.99 6.86
N ILE A 49 -17.43 -5.41 7.08
CA ILE A 49 -16.84 -4.34 6.27
C ILE A 49 -16.22 -4.91 4.98
N GLY A 50 -17.00 -5.69 4.25
CA GLY A 50 -16.59 -6.27 2.99
C GLY A 50 -15.59 -7.42 3.06
N GLY A 51 -15.31 -7.97 1.88
CA GLY A 51 -14.34 -9.01 1.64
C GLY A 51 -14.61 -10.35 2.30
N VAL A 52 -13.61 -11.23 2.22
CA VAL A 52 -13.72 -12.62 2.70
C VAL A 52 -13.95 -12.68 4.21
N ASN A 53 -13.31 -11.79 4.98
CA ASN A 53 -13.55 -11.69 6.41
C ASN A 53 -15.00 -11.30 6.72
N GLY A 54 -15.63 -10.39 5.96
CA GLY A 54 -17.03 -10.04 6.13
C GLY A 54 -17.96 -11.22 5.84
N ILE A 55 -17.74 -11.91 4.71
CA ILE A 55 -18.48 -13.14 4.37
C ILE A 55 -18.33 -14.19 5.48
N SER A 56 -17.13 -14.34 6.05
CA SER A 56 -16.84 -15.36 7.06
C SER A 56 -17.54 -15.09 8.39
N VAL A 57 -17.69 -13.83 8.77
CA VAL A 57 -18.51 -13.42 9.92
C VAL A 57 -19.99 -13.77 9.68
N ILE A 58 -20.50 -13.49 8.47
CA ILE A 58 -21.89 -13.77 8.13
C ILE A 58 -22.15 -15.28 8.18
N LEU A 59 -21.31 -16.06 7.52
CA LEU A 59 -21.43 -17.52 7.45
C LEU A 59 -21.20 -18.20 8.81
N GLY A 60 -20.20 -17.75 9.58
CA GLY A 60 -19.89 -18.30 10.90
C GLY A 60 -21.09 -18.21 11.84
N ASN A 61 -21.71 -17.03 11.92
CA ASN A 61 -22.90 -16.83 12.75
C ASN A 61 -24.14 -17.56 12.23
N TYR A 62 -24.38 -17.55 10.92
CA TYR A 62 -25.62 -18.13 10.36
C TYR A 62 -25.62 -19.66 10.37
N PHE A 63 -24.47 -20.28 10.15
CA PHE A 63 -24.32 -21.75 10.17
C PHE A 63 -23.86 -22.30 11.53
N GLY A 64 -23.70 -21.46 12.55
CA GLY A 64 -23.25 -21.87 13.88
C GLY A 64 -21.85 -22.49 13.90
N LEU A 65 -21.03 -22.16 12.89
CA LEU A 65 -19.68 -22.69 12.75
C LEU A 65 -18.74 -21.93 13.68
N SER A 66 -18.05 -22.66 14.56
CA SER A 66 -17.29 -22.07 15.67
C SER A 66 -16.07 -21.22 15.27
N SER A 67 -15.69 -21.19 13.99
CA SER A 67 -14.46 -20.54 13.54
C SER A 67 -14.63 -19.71 12.27
N ALA A 68 -14.81 -18.40 12.44
CA ALA A 68 -14.77 -17.45 11.34
C ALA A 68 -13.38 -17.43 10.65
N GLY A 69 -12.29 -17.71 11.38
CA GLY A 69 -10.95 -17.79 10.82
C GLY A 69 -10.76 -18.95 9.83
N ILE A 70 -11.31 -20.13 10.13
CA ILE A 70 -11.26 -21.29 9.21
C ILE A 70 -12.10 -21.03 7.96
N ILE A 71 -13.30 -20.45 8.10
CA ILE A 71 -14.14 -20.10 6.96
C ILE A 71 -13.40 -19.10 6.05
N ALA A 72 -12.79 -18.08 6.64
CA ALA A 72 -12.00 -17.09 5.92
C ALA A 72 -10.84 -17.75 5.17
N ALA A 73 -10.12 -18.67 5.81
CA ALA A 73 -9.03 -19.40 5.18
C ALA A 73 -9.51 -20.23 3.97
N ILE A 74 -10.62 -20.97 4.10
CA ILE A 74 -11.18 -21.79 3.01
C ILE A 74 -11.53 -20.91 1.81
N ILE A 75 -12.26 -19.82 2.06
CA ILE A 75 -12.67 -18.89 0.99
C ILE A 75 -11.45 -18.21 0.36
N ASN A 76 -10.48 -17.78 1.16
CA ASN A 76 -9.25 -17.16 0.69
C ASN A 76 -8.44 -18.10 -0.21
N TYR A 77 -8.29 -19.38 0.16
CA TYR A 77 -7.59 -20.36 -0.66
C TYR A 77 -8.37 -20.69 -1.95
N ALA A 78 -9.70 -20.79 -1.89
CA ALA A 78 -10.52 -20.98 -3.08
C ALA A 78 -10.37 -19.80 -4.08
N LEU A 79 -10.43 -18.56 -3.56
CA LEU A 79 -10.24 -17.35 -4.36
C LEU A 79 -8.80 -17.18 -4.84
N LEU A 80 -7.81 -17.66 -4.08
CA LEU A 80 -6.41 -17.68 -4.52
C LEU A 80 -6.22 -18.62 -5.71
N ILE A 81 -6.80 -19.82 -5.67
CA ILE A 81 -6.78 -20.77 -6.80
C ILE A 81 -7.47 -20.15 -8.02
N LEU A 82 -8.67 -19.59 -7.84
CA LEU A 82 -9.41 -18.92 -8.91
C LEU A 82 -8.61 -17.74 -9.48
N GLY A 83 -8.00 -16.94 -8.61
CA GLY A 83 -7.12 -15.84 -8.97
C GLY A 83 -5.93 -16.32 -9.80
N PHE A 84 -5.33 -17.47 -9.46
CA PHE A 84 -4.24 -18.06 -10.23
C PHE A 84 -4.69 -18.54 -11.62
N ILE A 85 -5.92 -19.04 -11.74
CA ILE A 85 -6.51 -19.44 -13.03
C ILE A 85 -6.79 -18.22 -13.92
N VAL A 86 -7.37 -17.16 -13.35
CA VAL A 86 -7.79 -15.96 -14.10
C VAL A 86 -6.62 -15.02 -14.42
N LEU A 87 -5.71 -14.79 -13.47
CA LEU A 87 -4.56 -13.88 -13.63
C LEU A 87 -3.27 -14.59 -14.06
N GLY A 88 -3.24 -15.93 -14.07
CA GLY A 88 -2.03 -16.70 -14.30
C GLY A 88 -0.93 -16.39 -13.26
N ARG A 89 0.33 -16.27 -13.72
CA ARG A 89 1.47 -15.81 -12.91
C ARG A 89 1.30 -14.37 -12.35
N GLY A 90 0.27 -13.65 -12.76
CA GLY A 90 -0.09 -12.33 -12.25
C GLY A 90 -0.64 -12.34 -10.82
N CYS A 91 -1.17 -13.46 -10.34
CA CYS A 91 -1.39 -13.68 -8.91
C CYS A 91 -0.02 -13.97 -8.28
N GLY A 92 0.75 -12.91 -8.04
CA GLY A 92 2.16 -13.01 -7.67
C GLY A 92 2.39 -13.82 -6.40
N LEU A 93 3.58 -14.41 -6.26
CA LEU A 93 4.00 -15.18 -5.08
C LEU A 93 3.82 -14.39 -3.76
N LYS A 94 3.89 -13.06 -3.83
CA LYS A 94 3.60 -12.15 -2.70
C LYS A 94 2.16 -12.23 -2.21
N THR A 95 1.18 -12.43 -3.09
CA THR A 95 -0.23 -12.64 -2.73
C THR A 95 -0.42 -13.98 -2.04
N VAL A 96 0.29 -15.04 -2.48
CA VAL A 96 0.30 -16.33 -1.78
C VAL A 96 0.83 -16.17 -0.36
N VAL A 97 1.99 -15.51 -0.21
CA VAL A 97 2.58 -15.24 1.11
C VAL A 97 1.63 -14.41 1.99
N GLY A 98 1.03 -13.34 1.44
CA GLY A 98 0.07 -12.51 2.15
C GLY A 98 -1.18 -13.26 2.61
N THR A 99 -1.79 -14.03 1.70
CA THR A 99 -3.01 -14.82 1.95
C THR A 99 -2.76 -15.92 2.97
N THR A 100 -1.67 -16.68 2.83
CA THR A 100 -1.29 -17.73 3.77
C THR A 100 -0.94 -17.15 5.14
N THR A 101 -0.17 -16.06 5.19
CA THR A 101 0.16 -15.39 6.46
C THR A 101 -1.10 -14.90 7.17
N LEU A 102 -2.01 -14.23 6.46
CA LEU A 102 -3.29 -13.78 7.02
C LEU A 102 -4.08 -14.96 7.60
N SER A 103 -4.30 -16.00 6.78
CA SER A 103 -5.13 -17.14 7.15
C SER A 103 -4.57 -17.91 8.35
N VAL A 104 -3.25 -18.16 8.36
CA VAL A 104 -2.57 -18.83 9.47
C VAL A 104 -2.62 -17.96 10.72
N ALA A 105 -2.33 -16.66 10.61
CA ALA A 105 -2.36 -15.75 11.76
C ALA A 105 -3.75 -15.68 12.40
N GLN A 106 -4.82 -15.62 11.62
CA GLN A 106 -6.19 -15.63 12.15
C GLN A 106 -6.51 -16.92 12.90
N ILE A 107 -6.17 -18.09 12.35
CA ILE A 107 -6.39 -19.38 13.01
C ILE A 107 -5.56 -19.50 14.30
N VAL A 108 -4.31 -19.02 14.27
CA VAL A 108 -3.43 -19.02 15.45
C VAL A 108 -3.99 -18.10 16.52
N LEU A 109 -4.40 -16.87 16.17
CA LEU A 109 -5.00 -15.93 17.12
C LEU A 109 -6.28 -16.51 17.74
N GLU A 110 -7.10 -17.19 16.94
CA GLU A 110 -8.32 -17.85 17.41
C GLU A 110 -8.05 -18.94 18.45
N LYS A 111 -6.99 -19.73 18.25
CA LYS A 111 -6.61 -20.79 19.19
C LYS A 111 -5.90 -20.27 20.43
N VAL A 112 -5.06 -19.24 20.29
CA VAL A 112 -4.23 -18.71 21.39
C VAL A 112 -5.04 -17.79 22.29
N TYR A 113 -5.97 -17.01 21.73
CA TYR A 113 -6.74 -16.02 22.47
C TYR A 113 -8.22 -16.00 22.02
N PRO A 114 -9.01 -17.04 22.37
CA PRO A 114 -10.40 -17.17 21.93
C PRO A 114 -11.27 -16.05 22.51
N MET A 115 -11.68 -15.14 21.66
CA MET A 115 -12.55 -14.02 22.00
C MET A 115 -14.03 -14.43 21.97
N SER A 116 -14.72 -14.35 23.10
CA SER A 116 -16.19 -14.53 23.19
C SER A 116 -16.96 -13.21 23.12
N HIS A 117 -16.30 -12.08 23.38
CA HIS A 117 -16.89 -10.74 23.39
C HIS A 117 -15.94 -9.72 22.74
N PRO A 118 -16.45 -8.57 22.28
CA PRO A 118 -15.64 -7.44 21.84
C PRO A 118 -14.62 -6.99 22.89
N LEU A 119 -13.53 -6.36 22.42
CA LEU A 119 -12.42 -5.96 23.29
C LEU A 119 -12.83 -4.80 24.23
N THR A 120 -13.83 -4.02 23.83
CA THR A 120 -14.37 -2.85 24.51
C THR A 120 -15.90 -2.81 24.35
N ASN A 121 -16.55 -1.89 25.05
CA ASN A 121 -17.99 -1.65 24.92
C ASN A 121 -18.32 -0.47 23.98
N GLN A 122 -17.37 -0.05 23.13
CA GLN A 122 -17.51 1.12 22.27
C GLN A 122 -17.37 0.73 20.79
N PRO A 123 -18.48 0.40 20.09
CA PRO A 123 -18.45 -0.09 18.72
C PRO A 123 -17.73 0.84 17.72
N LEU A 124 -17.85 2.17 17.88
CA LEU A 124 -17.17 3.14 17.02
C LEU A 124 -15.63 3.15 17.23
N LEU A 125 -15.16 2.93 18.46
CA LEU A 125 -13.73 2.83 18.73
C LEU A 125 -13.17 1.56 18.09
N GLU A 126 -13.87 0.44 18.22
CA GLU A 126 -13.48 -0.81 17.59
C GLU A 126 -13.56 -0.74 16.07
N LEU A 127 -14.56 -0.04 15.52
CA LEU A 127 -14.66 0.23 14.09
C LEU A 127 -13.42 0.96 13.59
N ALA A 128 -12.93 1.97 14.33
CA ALA A 128 -11.74 2.71 13.94
C ALA A 128 -10.51 1.79 13.80
N PHE A 129 -10.29 0.87 14.74
CA PHE A 129 -9.20 -0.10 14.66
C PHE A 129 -9.45 -1.22 13.64
N ALA A 130 -10.70 -1.66 13.48
CA ALA A 130 -11.14 -2.63 12.48
C ALA A 130 -10.96 -2.12 11.03
N VAL A 131 -10.89 -0.80 10.85
CA VAL A 131 -10.62 -0.15 9.57
C VAL A 131 -9.15 0.22 9.43
N LEU A 132 -8.56 0.89 10.41
CA LEU A 132 -7.23 1.48 10.30
C LEU A 132 -6.11 0.43 10.20
N LEU A 133 -6.12 -0.60 11.06
CA LEU A 133 -5.08 -1.63 11.03
C LEU A 133 -5.11 -2.43 9.72
N PRO A 134 -6.28 -2.93 9.25
CA PRO A 134 -6.32 -3.59 7.95
C PRO A 134 -6.04 -2.66 6.79
N ALA A 135 -6.46 -1.39 6.84
CA ALA A 135 -6.15 -0.45 5.75
C ALA A 135 -4.64 -0.21 5.60
N ILE A 136 -3.92 -0.05 6.71
CA ILE A 136 -2.45 0.07 6.69
C ILE A 136 -1.82 -1.21 6.15
N GLY A 137 -2.25 -2.38 6.63
CA GLY A 137 -1.74 -3.66 6.18
C GLY A 137 -1.98 -3.91 4.69
N SER A 138 -3.22 -3.75 4.22
CA SER A 138 -3.58 -3.87 2.81
C SER A 138 -2.81 -2.88 1.93
N ALA A 139 -2.65 -1.62 2.37
CA ALA A 139 -1.86 -0.63 1.64
C ALA A 139 -0.38 -1.04 1.48
N ILE A 140 0.23 -1.62 2.52
CA ILE A 140 1.60 -2.17 2.44
C ILE A 140 1.66 -3.32 1.43
N LEU A 141 0.69 -4.25 1.45
CA LEU A 141 0.65 -5.36 0.50
C LEU A 141 0.48 -4.87 -0.93
N PHE A 142 -0.47 -3.98 -1.19
CA PHE A 142 -0.71 -3.42 -2.51
C PHE A 142 0.49 -2.63 -3.03
N ASN A 143 1.20 -1.92 -2.14
CA ASN A 143 2.44 -1.23 -2.49
C ASN A 143 3.55 -2.19 -2.92
N CYS A 144 3.54 -3.42 -2.39
CA CYS A 144 4.47 -4.48 -2.79
C CYS A 144 3.95 -5.32 -3.97
N GLU A 145 2.84 -4.94 -4.61
CA GLU A 145 2.15 -5.73 -5.65
C GLU A 145 1.62 -7.09 -5.14
N GLY A 146 1.30 -7.17 -3.85
CA GLY A 146 0.66 -8.32 -3.21
C GLY A 146 -0.72 -7.98 -2.67
N SER A 147 -1.42 -8.99 -2.16
CA SER A 147 -2.75 -8.87 -1.53
C SER A 147 -2.93 -9.91 -0.44
N THR A 148 -3.87 -9.67 0.48
CA THR A 148 -4.26 -10.66 1.47
C THR A 148 -5.18 -11.77 0.94
N GLY A 149 -5.39 -11.82 -0.38
CA GLY A 149 -6.32 -12.73 -1.03
C GLY A 149 -7.75 -12.19 -0.99
N GLY A 150 -8.70 -13.03 -1.44
CA GLY A 150 -10.11 -12.67 -1.36
C GLY A 150 -10.57 -11.63 -2.39
N THR A 151 -11.38 -10.66 -1.95
CA THR A 151 -11.89 -9.58 -2.82
C THR A 151 -10.79 -8.58 -3.22
N ASP A 152 -9.68 -8.53 -2.48
CA ASP A 152 -8.50 -7.74 -2.85
C ASP A 152 -7.91 -8.19 -4.21
N ILE A 153 -8.05 -9.48 -4.57
CA ILE A 153 -7.63 -9.99 -5.89
C ILE A 153 -8.49 -9.35 -6.98
N VAL A 154 -9.80 -9.25 -6.74
CA VAL A 154 -10.76 -8.61 -7.66
C VAL A 154 -10.45 -7.14 -7.83
N ALA A 155 -10.16 -6.42 -6.75
CA ALA A 155 -9.76 -5.01 -6.80
C ALA A 155 -8.44 -4.81 -7.57
N MET A 156 -7.47 -5.71 -7.40
CA MET A 156 -6.23 -5.67 -8.18
C MET A 156 -6.45 -5.93 -9.67
N ILE A 157 -7.35 -6.86 -10.03
CA ILE A 157 -7.76 -7.08 -11.43
C ILE A 157 -8.38 -5.82 -11.99
N LEU A 158 -9.34 -5.22 -11.26
CA LEU A 158 -10.05 -4.02 -11.70
C LEU A 158 -9.06 -2.88 -11.98
N ARG A 159 -8.13 -2.63 -11.05
CA ARG A 159 -7.06 -1.63 -11.22
C ARG A 159 -6.15 -1.91 -12.42
N ARG A 160 -5.93 -3.17 -12.78
CA ARG A 160 -5.09 -3.48 -13.95
C ARG A 160 -5.78 -3.14 -15.27
N HIS A 161 -7.11 -3.16 -15.29
CA HIS A 161 -7.92 -2.89 -16.48
C HIS A 161 -8.56 -1.49 -16.49
N THR A 162 -8.48 -0.74 -15.39
CA THR A 162 -9.05 0.62 -15.25
C THR A 162 -8.14 1.53 -14.44
N SER A 163 -8.20 2.84 -14.67
CA SER A 163 -7.44 3.85 -13.90
C SER A 163 -8.05 4.18 -12.54
N VAL A 164 -8.81 3.26 -11.95
CA VAL A 164 -9.52 3.44 -10.68
C VAL A 164 -8.59 3.11 -9.52
N ASN A 165 -8.70 3.89 -8.43
CA ASN A 165 -7.96 3.64 -7.19
C ASN A 165 -8.31 2.28 -6.57
N ILE A 166 -7.36 1.68 -5.85
CA ILE A 166 -7.56 0.34 -5.25
C ILE A 166 -8.72 0.36 -4.24
N GLY A 167 -8.80 1.38 -3.41
CA GLY A 167 -9.88 1.55 -2.44
C GLY A 167 -11.24 1.60 -3.12
N THR A 168 -11.36 2.31 -4.24
CA THR A 168 -12.63 2.38 -5.00
C THR A 168 -12.97 1.03 -5.63
N GLY A 169 -11.98 0.28 -6.13
CA GLY A 169 -12.19 -1.10 -6.58
C GLY A 169 -12.71 -2.01 -5.48
N LEU A 170 -12.16 -1.88 -4.26
CA LEU A 170 -12.64 -2.59 -3.07
C LEU A 170 -14.06 -2.17 -2.68
N LEU A 171 -14.38 -0.88 -2.73
CA LEU A 171 -15.74 -0.39 -2.46
C LEU A 171 -16.76 -1.10 -3.35
N ILE A 172 -16.49 -1.18 -4.66
CA ILE A 172 -17.39 -1.82 -5.63
C ILE A 172 -17.52 -3.33 -5.33
N SER A 173 -16.42 -4.03 -5.08
CA SER A 173 -16.47 -5.48 -4.81
C SER A 173 -17.13 -5.81 -3.48
N ASP A 174 -16.95 -4.95 -2.48
CA ASP A 174 -17.33 -5.22 -1.10
C ASP A 174 -18.71 -4.68 -0.72
N THR A 175 -19.31 -3.80 -1.54
CA THR A 175 -20.63 -3.19 -1.26
C THR A 175 -21.71 -4.27 -1.07
N GLY A 176 -21.77 -5.25 -1.97
CA GLY A 176 -22.76 -6.34 -1.87
C GLY A 176 -22.66 -7.13 -0.56
N ILE A 177 -21.44 -7.50 -0.17
CA ILE A 177 -21.16 -8.21 1.10
C ILE A 177 -21.54 -7.34 2.30
N THR A 178 -21.26 -6.04 2.22
CA THR A 178 -21.54 -5.09 3.31
C THR A 178 -23.03 -4.82 3.47
N LEU A 179 -23.83 -4.89 2.40
CA LEU A 179 -25.28 -4.80 2.51
C LEU A 179 -25.90 -6.03 3.20
N LEU A 180 -25.28 -7.20 3.11
CA LEU A 180 -25.72 -8.39 3.84
C LEU A 180 -25.54 -8.24 5.37
N SER A 181 -24.73 -7.30 5.84
CA SER A 181 -24.53 -7.03 7.28
C SER A 181 -25.82 -6.55 7.97
N PHE A 182 -26.80 -6.02 7.23
CA PHE A 182 -28.10 -5.63 7.78
C PHE A 182 -28.90 -6.81 8.34
N LEU A 183 -28.55 -8.06 7.96
CA LEU A 183 -29.11 -9.28 8.56
C LEU A 183 -28.77 -9.41 10.06
N PHE A 184 -27.71 -8.74 10.53
CA PHE A 184 -27.31 -8.68 11.95
C PHE A 184 -27.93 -7.51 12.71
N GLY A 185 -28.84 -6.77 12.08
CA GLY A 185 -29.48 -5.58 12.63
C GLY A 185 -29.05 -4.30 11.91
N ALA A 186 -29.90 -3.28 12.03
CA ALA A 186 -29.70 -1.99 11.36
C ALA A 186 -28.43 -1.28 11.85
N GLU A 187 -28.11 -1.39 13.15
CA GLU A 187 -26.90 -0.79 13.74
C GLU A 187 -25.63 -1.39 13.13
N THR A 188 -25.49 -2.72 13.16
CA THR A 188 -24.36 -3.45 12.55
C THR A 188 -24.24 -3.18 11.06
N GLY A 189 -25.39 -3.10 10.35
CA GLY A 189 -25.46 -2.73 8.94
C GLY A 189 -24.89 -1.35 8.64
N LEU A 190 -25.35 -0.33 9.36
CA LEU A 190 -24.88 1.05 9.20
C LEU A 190 -23.41 1.22 9.60
N ILE A 191 -22.98 0.58 10.70
CA ILE A 191 -21.58 0.58 11.14
C ILE A 191 -20.68 -0.08 10.10
N SER A 192 -21.12 -1.20 9.50
CA SER A 192 -20.34 -1.90 8.47
C SER A 192 -20.25 -1.08 7.17
N LEU A 193 -21.32 -0.39 6.78
CA LEU A 193 -21.33 0.51 5.62
C LEU A 193 -20.40 1.70 5.83
N LEU A 194 -20.48 2.35 7.00
CA LEU A 194 -19.57 3.43 7.38
C LEU A 194 -18.12 2.95 7.37
N GLY A 195 -17.87 1.76 7.94
CA GLY A 195 -16.57 1.11 7.92
C GLY A 195 -16.03 0.92 6.51
N LEU A 196 -16.89 0.58 5.53
CA LEU A 196 -16.46 0.30 4.15
C LEU A 196 -16.02 1.58 3.44
N ILE A 197 -16.78 2.65 3.64
CA ILE A 197 -16.45 3.98 3.12
C ILE A 197 -15.12 4.45 3.73
N LEU A 198 -14.97 4.37 5.06
CA LEU A 198 -13.73 4.74 5.75
C LEU A 198 -12.55 3.89 5.29
N LYS A 199 -12.73 2.57 5.15
CA LYS A 199 -11.70 1.64 4.63
C LYS A 199 -11.19 2.09 3.27
N THR A 200 -12.09 2.44 2.37
CA THR A 200 -11.75 2.89 1.01
C THR A 200 -10.86 4.12 1.04
N PHE A 201 -11.27 5.17 1.77
CA PHE A 201 -10.49 6.40 1.91
C PHE A 201 -9.14 6.17 2.62
N CYS A 202 -9.12 5.34 3.67
CA CYS A 202 -7.90 5.04 4.42
C CYS A 202 -6.88 4.29 3.57
N ILE A 203 -7.30 3.27 2.81
CA ILE A 203 -6.38 2.50 1.95
C ILE A 203 -5.74 3.43 0.92
N ASP A 204 -6.55 4.20 0.18
CA ASP A 204 -6.04 5.11 -0.85
C ASP A 204 -5.12 6.17 -0.24
N SER A 205 -5.50 6.76 0.89
CA SER A 205 -4.67 7.76 1.59
C SER A 205 -3.34 7.20 2.08
N VAL A 206 -3.31 5.96 2.57
CA VAL A 206 -2.07 5.30 3.02
C VAL A 206 -1.20 4.93 1.83
N ILE A 207 -1.77 4.36 0.76
CA ILE A 207 -1.03 4.06 -0.48
C ILE A 207 -0.40 5.31 -1.06
N ASP A 208 -1.17 6.40 -1.17
CA ASP A 208 -0.67 7.69 -1.63
C ASP A 208 0.43 8.19 -0.70
N SER A 209 0.22 8.12 0.62
CA SER A 209 1.23 8.54 1.60
C SER A 209 2.55 7.77 1.49
N ILE A 210 2.50 6.46 1.23
CA ILE A 210 3.66 5.60 1.01
C ILE A 210 4.35 5.96 -0.32
N ASN A 211 3.57 6.21 -1.37
CA ASN A 211 4.08 6.45 -2.73
C ASN A 211 4.44 7.92 -3.01
N ARG A 212 4.12 8.85 -2.10
CA ARG A 212 4.42 10.28 -2.25
C ARG A 212 5.91 10.49 -2.53
N CYS A 213 6.21 10.69 -3.80
CA CYS A 213 7.48 11.20 -4.27
C CYS A 213 7.34 12.72 -4.42
N LYS A 214 8.38 13.42 -4.03
CA LYS A 214 8.41 14.88 -4.09
C LYS A 214 9.51 15.26 -5.07
N CYS A 215 9.17 16.16 -5.98
CA CYS A 215 10.14 16.81 -6.83
C CYS A 215 10.70 17.99 -6.03
N PHE A 216 12.00 17.98 -5.80
CA PHE A 216 12.69 19.06 -5.12
C PHE A 216 13.40 19.90 -6.14
N THR A 217 13.14 21.19 -6.05
CA THR A 217 13.77 22.19 -6.86
C THR A 217 14.55 23.11 -5.92
N MET A 218 15.86 23.20 -6.12
CA MET A 218 16.76 23.97 -5.29
C MET A 218 17.40 25.07 -6.12
N ILE A 219 17.52 26.26 -5.55
CA ILE A 219 18.20 27.39 -6.16
C ILE A 219 19.41 27.74 -5.30
N THR A 220 20.60 27.60 -5.86
CA THR A 220 21.87 27.74 -5.14
C THR A 220 22.93 28.44 -6.00
N GLU A 221 23.97 28.98 -5.36
CA GLU A 221 25.18 29.45 -6.05
C GLU A 221 26.25 28.35 -6.16
N SER A 222 26.17 27.32 -5.31
CA SER A 222 27.18 26.26 -5.17
C SER A 222 26.59 24.87 -5.45
N PRO A 223 26.35 24.51 -6.74
CA PRO A 223 25.64 23.28 -7.09
C PRO A 223 26.45 22.00 -6.92
N GLN A 224 27.79 22.08 -6.89
CA GLN A 224 28.67 20.91 -6.88
C GLN A 224 28.52 20.08 -5.59
N ASP A 225 28.65 20.72 -4.42
CA ASP A 225 28.55 20.05 -3.12
C ASP A 225 27.17 19.39 -2.93
N ILE A 226 26.11 20.08 -3.33
CA ILE A 226 24.74 19.57 -3.25
C ILE A 226 24.55 18.39 -4.23
N SER A 227 25.12 18.48 -5.44
CA SER A 227 25.06 17.41 -6.43
C SER A 227 25.79 16.16 -5.95
N ASP A 228 26.96 16.31 -5.33
CA ASP A 228 27.74 15.21 -4.76
C ASP A 228 27.01 14.55 -3.59
N PHE A 229 26.37 15.32 -2.71
CA PHE A 229 25.53 14.75 -1.65
C PHE A 229 24.34 13.96 -2.23
N ILE A 230 23.64 14.51 -3.23
CA ILE A 230 22.50 13.82 -3.85
C ILE A 230 22.93 12.51 -4.53
N THR A 231 24.05 12.53 -5.24
CA THR A 231 24.54 11.36 -5.99
C THR A 231 25.18 10.30 -5.10
N ARG A 232 26.04 10.68 -4.15
CA ARG A 232 26.82 9.74 -3.33
C ARG A 232 26.07 9.29 -2.07
N GLU A 233 25.42 10.21 -1.35
CA GLU A 233 24.77 9.91 -0.07
C GLU A 233 23.32 9.47 -0.22
N LEU A 234 22.60 10.02 -1.20
CA LEU A 234 21.20 9.69 -1.44
C LEU A 234 21.00 8.66 -2.55
N ASN A 235 22.04 8.33 -3.33
CA ASN A 235 21.97 7.47 -4.51
C ASN A 235 20.87 7.91 -5.49
N ARG A 236 20.77 9.23 -5.73
CA ARG A 236 19.81 9.85 -6.65
C ARG A 236 20.53 10.70 -7.68
N SER A 237 19.87 10.96 -8.79
CA SER A 237 20.36 11.91 -9.79
C SER A 237 19.64 13.25 -9.62
N CYS A 238 20.34 14.32 -9.97
CA CYS A 238 19.78 15.66 -10.11
C CYS A 238 20.14 16.23 -11.47
N THR A 239 19.26 17.07 -12.00
CA THR A 239 19.50 17.86 -13.20
C THR A 239 19.82 19.29 -12.78
N ILE A 240 20.87 19.87 -13.38
CA ILE A 240 21.33 21.23 -13.08
C ILE A 240 21.05 22.09 -14.31
N LEU A 241 20.39 23.22 -14.10
CA LEU A 241 20.14 24.25 -15.10
C LEU A 241 20.78 25.56 -14.62
N GLU A 242 21.54 26.22 -15.49
CA GLU A 242 22.11 27.53 -15.21
C GLU A 242 21.07 28.63 -15.45
N GLY A 243 21.01 29.61 -14.54
CA GLY A 243 20.12 30.76 -14.64
C GLY A 243 20.75 32.02 -14.04
N THR A 244 20.04 33.14 -14.18
CA THR A 244 20.48 34.44 -13.69
C THR A 244 19.41 35.00 -12.75
N GLY A 245 19.83 35.48 -11.58
CA GLY A 245 18.93 36.12 -10.63
C GLY A 245 18.29 37.36 -11.22
N GLY A 246 16.96 37.45 -11.21
CA GLY A 246 16.25 38.58 -11.82
C GLY A 246 16.48 39.92 -11.10
N PHE A 247 16.85 39.89 -9.81
CA PHE A 247 17.15 41.09 -9.02
C PHE A 247 18.66 41.33 -8.89
N THR A 248 19.39 40.29 -8.48
CA THR A 248 20.84 40.41 -8.21
C THR A 248 21.69 40.35 -9.47
N HIS A 249 21.14 39.89 -10.60
CA HIS A 249 21.88 39.54 -11.83
C HIS A 249 23.05 38.56 -11.62
N SER A 250 23.12 37.93 -10.45
CA SER A 250 24.12 36.92 -10.12
C SER A 250 23.81 35.60 -10.81
N LYS A 251 24.84 34.87 -11.20
CA LYS A 251 24.72 33.49 -11.69
C LYS A 251 24.13 32.60 -10.59
N LYS A 252 23.10 31.83 -10.93
CA LYS A 252 22.37 30.92 -10.03
C LYS A 252 22.19 29.58 -10.72
N TYR A 253 22.08 28.52 -9.94
CA TYR A 253 21.84 27.18 -10.44
C TYR A 253 20.52 26.66 -9.92
N PHE A 254 19.72 26.16 -10.85
CA PHE A 254 18.42 25.55 -10.62
C PHE A 254 18.61 24.03 -10.67
N MET A 255 18.55 23.38 -9.52
CA MET A 255 18.76 21.95 -9.38
C MET A 255 17.43 21.25 -9.14
N THR A 256 17.07 20.30 -10.01
CA THR A 256 15.86 19.49 -9.84
C THR A 256 16.23 18.05 -9.58
N ALA A 257 15.65 17.47 -8.54
CA ALA A 257 15.80 16.06 -8.21
C ALA A 257 14.48 15.46 -7.74
N ALA A 258 14.14 14.31 -8.31
CA ALA A 258 13.07 13.47 -7.78
C ALA A 258 13.63 12.64 -6.64
N MET A 259 12.94 12.60 -5.48
CA MET A 259 13.29 11.70 -4.38
C MET A 259 12.11 11.44 -3.47
N ASN A 260 12.25 10.45 -2.58
CA ASN A 260 11.21 10.14 -1.59
C ASN A 260 11.26 11.09 -0.39
N ARG A 261 10.23 11.04 0.46
CA ARG A 261 10.10 11.92 1.64
C ARG A 261 11.24 11.80 2.65
N TYR A 262 11.86 10.62 2.77
CA TYR A 262 12.97 10.41 3.69
C TYR A 262 14.26 11.05 3.18
N GLN A 263 14.60 10.81 1.91
CA GLN A 263 15.72 11.43 1.22
C GLN A 263 15.60 12.97 1.24
N ALA A 264 14.39 13.47 1.02
CA ALA A 264 14.07 14.88 1.13
C ALA A 264 14.39 15.49 2.50
N ALA A 265 13.96 14.83 3.58
CA ALA A 265 14.21 15.31 4.94
C ALA A 265 15.72 15.32 5.24
N ARG A 266 16.47 14.32 4.74
CA ARG A 266 17.92 14.24 4.88
C ARG A 266 18.62 15.36 4.10
N LEU A 267 18.18 15.64 2.87
CA LEU A 267 18.68 16.77 2.07
C LEU A 267 18.36 18.12 2.72
N GLN A 268 17.16 18.29 3.26
CA GLN A 268 16.77 19.53 3.94
C GLN A 268 17.64 19.81 5.17
N ARG A 269 18.00 18.78 5.94
CA ARG A 269 18.95 18.91 7.06
C ARG A 269 20.33 19.31 6.56
N TYR A 270 20.83 18.63 5.53
CA TYR A 270 22.13 18.93 4.93
C TYR A 270 22.22 20.37 4.43
N LEU A 271 21.19 20.85 3.70
CA LEU A 271 21.16 22.23 3.22
C LEU A 271 21.07 23.23 4.36
N LYS A 272 20.29 22.95 5.41
CA LYS A 272 20.18 23.85 6.57
C LYS A 272 21.51 24.02 7.30
N GLU A 273 22.33 22.98 7.35
CA GLU A 273 23.63 22.97 8.05
C GLU A 273 24.75 23.59 7.19
N ASN A 274 24.78 23.32 5.89
CA ASN A 274 25.91 23.67 5.02
C ASN A 274 25.63 24.81 4.03
N HIS A 275 24.36 25.03 3.66
CA HIS A 275 23.95 25.97 2.60
C HIS A 275 22.68 26.77 2.99
N PRO A 276 22.70 27.56 4.08
CA PRO A 276 21.53 28.31 4.55
C PRO A 276 20.97 29.32 3.54
N GLU A 277 21.77 29.76 2.58
CA GLU A 277 21.41 30.65 1.46
C GLU A 277 20.62 29.95 0.34
N THR A 278 20.57 28.61 0.33
CA THR A 278 19.88 27.84 -0.69
C THR A 278 18.37 27.81 -0.42
N PHE A 279 17.59 28.21 -1.43
CA PHE A 279 16.14 28.10 -1.37
C PHE A 279 15.67 26.78 -2.00
N MET A 280 14.76 26.06 -1.32
CA MET A 280 14.21 24.79 -1.77
C MET A 280 12.68 24.90 -1.92
N MET A 281 12.19 24.59 -3.12
CA MET A 281 10.79 24.36 -3.43
C MET A 281 10.47 22.87 -3.43
N ILE A 282 9.31 22.54 -2.86
CA ILE A 282 8.83 21.17 -2.73
C ILE A 282 7.54 21.05 -3.53
N THR A 283 7.61 20.36 -4.67
CA THR A 283 6.45 20.07 -5.51
C THR A 283 5.99 18.65 -5.25
N ASN A 284 4.74 18.49 -4.81
CA ASN A 284 4.12 17.17 -4.68
C ASN A 284 3.77 16.67 -6.08
N SER A 285 4.28 15.51 -6.48
CA SER A 285 3.86 14.83 -7.71
C SER A 285 3.03 13.60 -7.34
N SER A 286 1.94 13.37 -8.08
CA SER A 286 1.10 12.19 -7.91
C SER A 286 1.87 10.92 -8.30
N GLU A 287 2.64 10.98 -9.38
CA GLU A 287 3.49 9.87 -9.85
C GLU A 287 4.82 10.38 -10.41
N ILE A 288 5.85 9.53 -10.33
CA ILE A 288 7.13 9.71 -11.03
C ILE A 288 7.45 8.38 -11.71
N ILE A 289 7.52 8.37 -13.04
CA ILE A 289 7.75 7.19 -13.86
C ILE A 289 9.18 7.26 -14.42
N GLY A 290 9.93 6.16 -14.31
CA GLY A 290 11.28 6.05 -14.85
C GLY A 290 12.27 5.26 -13.98
N LYS A 291 13.49 5.10 -14.50
CA LYS A 291 14.58 4.34 -13.86
C LYS A 291 14.89 4.90 -12.46
N GLY A 292 14.76 4.06 -11.44
CA GLY A 292 14.92 4.45 -10.03
C GLY A 292 13.62 4.80 -9.29
N PHE A 293 12.49 4.85 -10.00
CA PHE A 293 11.14 5.01 -9.45
C PHE A 293 10.26 3.83 -9.93
N ARG A 294 9.00 4.08 -10.33
CA ARG A 294 8.15 3.07 -10.98
C ARG A 294 8.60 2.82 -12.43
N GLY A 295 8.57 1.56 -12.86
CA GLY A 295 8.73 1.21 -14.28
C GLY A 295 7.56 1.74 -15.11
N PHE A 296 7.78 1.85 -16.43
CA PHE A 296 6.69 2.07 -17.40
C PHE A 296 5.69 0.92 -17.37
#